data_AF-A0A4U5NEA2-F1
#
_entry.id   AF-A0A4U5NEA2-F1
#
_cell.length_a   1.000
_cell.length_b   1.000
_cell.length_c   1.000
_cell.angle_alpha   90.00
_cell.angle_beta   90.00
_cell.angle_gamma   90.00
#
_symmetry.space_group_name_H-M   'P 1'
#
loop_
_entity.id
_entity.type
_entity.pdbx_description
1 polymer ?
#
loop_
_entity_poly.entity_id
_entity_poly.type
_entity_poly.pdbx_seq_one_letter_code
_entity_poly.pdbx_strand_id
1 'polypeptide(L)' 'MQDCQIDLLLCLNVLRKHNCCIDLTKNVLRWGDGTKPVFLSVSEYLAGSGQDSDVAVKKRRKRRTRALNPWSSDMLPWL' A
#
# COMPACT_ATOMS: atom_id res chain seq x y z
N MET A 1 15.59 16.68 10.00
CA MET A 1 15.62 16.10 8.65
C MET A 1 14.23 15.58 8.40
N GLN A 2 13.56 15.98 7.32
CA GLN A 2 12.25 15.40 6.99
C GLN A 2 12.50 13.93 6.63
N ASP A 3 11.81 13.02 7.32
CA ASP A 3 11.86 11.60 6.99
C ASP A 3 11.23 11.43 5.61
N CYS A 4 12.06 11.23 4.58
CA CYS A 4 11.59 10.96 3.24
C CYS A 4 10.99 9.56 3.22
N GLN A 5 9.67 9.48 3.38
CA GLN A 5 8.93 8.24 3.17
C GLN A 5 9.08 7.82 1.71
N ILE A 6 9.62 6.62 1.48
CA ILE A 6 9.78 6.05 0.15
C ILE A 6 8.58 5.13 -0.11
N ASP A 7 7.73 5.51 -1.05
CA ASP A 7 6.55 4.71 -1.42
C ASP A 7 6.93 3.45 -2.21
N LEU A 8 7.91 3.57 -3.12
CA LEU A 8 8.38 2.47 -3.95
C LEU A 8 9.88 2.55 -4.17
N LEU A 9 10.58 1.43 -3.91
CA LEU A 9 11.99 1.27 -4.19
C LEU A 9 12.20 0.15 -5.22
N LEU A 10 12.76 0.50 -6.38
CA LEU A 10 13.16 -0.47 -7.40
C LEU A 10 14.56 -1.01 -7.09
N CYS A 11 14.61 -2.25 -6.58
CA CYS A 11 15.86 -2.93 -6.28
C CYS A 11 16.56 -3.48 -7.54
N LEU A 12 17.89 -3.66 -7.45
CA LEU A 12 18.73 -4.22 -8.52
C LEU A 12 18.23 -5.57 -9.05
N ASN A 13 17.63 -6.41 -8.21
CA ASN A 13 17.08 -7.70 -8.64
C ASN A 13 16.00 -7.52 -9.72
N VAL A 14 15.10 -6.55 -9.55
CA VAL A 14 14.05 -6.26 -10.53
C VAL A 14 14.64 -5.70 -11.81
N LEU A 15 15.57 -4.75 -11.69
CA LEU A 15 16.25 -4.15 -12.84
C LEU A 15 16.99 -5.20 -13.67
N ARG A 16 17.69 -6.12 -13.03
CA ARG A 16 18.39 -7.22 -13.71
C ARG A 16 17.42 -8.20 -14.37
N LYS A 17 16.35 -8.58 -13.66
CA LYS A 17 15.33 -9.51 -14.17
C LYS A 17 14.68 -9.02 -15.46
N HIS A 18 14.46 -7.71 -15.57
CA HIS A 18 13.84 -7.09 -16.74
C HIS A 18 14.84 -6.50 -17.74
N ASN A 19 16.14 -6.83 -17.61
CA ASN A 19 17.20 -6.31 -18.48
C ASN A 19 17.18 -4.78 -18.63
N CYS A 20 16.92 -4.08 -17.52
CA CYS A 20 16.86 -2.63 -17.52
C CYS A 20 18.26 -2.02 -17.70
N CYS A 21 18.32 -0.87 -18.37
CA CYS A 21 19.54 -0.10 -18.56
C CYS A 21 19.30 1.34 -18.11
N ILE A 22 20.06 1.77 -17.10
CA ILE A 22 20.04 3.15 -16.60
C ILE A 22 20.91 3.99 -17.53
N ASP A 23 20.30 4.77 -18.42
CA ASP A 23 21.02 5.66 -19.32
C ASP A 23 20.99 7.09 -18.79
N LEU A 24 22.07 7.47 -18.10
CA LEU A 24 22.24 8.80 -17.53
C LEU A 24 22.52 9.88 -18.60
N THR A 25 23.02 9.50 -19.79
CA THR A 25 23.31 10.48 -20.85
C THR A 25 22.01 11.02 -21.47
N LYS A 26 20.97 10.21 -21.50
CA LYS A 26 19.64 10.56 -22.01
C LYS A 26 18.63 10.82 -20.90
N ASN A 27 19.04 10.65 -19.64
CA ASN A 27 18.18 10.75 -18.47
C ASN A 27 16.95 9.82 -18.55
N VAL A 28 17.16 8.57 -18.96
CA VAL A 28 16.10 7.59 -19.23
C VAL A 28 16.45 6.24 -18.60
N LEU A 29 15.46 5.58 -18.00
CA LEU A 29 15.53 4.16 -17.67
C LEU A 29 14.97 3.36 -18.85
N ARG A 30 15.78 2.56 -19.52
CA ARG A 30 15.31 1.64 -20.56
C ARG A 30 14.92 0.32 -19.93
N TRP A 31 13.70 -0.12 -20.15
CA TRP A 31 13.26 -1.46 -19.80
C TRP A 31 13.60 -2.44 -20.93
N GLY A 32 13.77 -3.72 -20.62
CA GLY A 32 14.10 -4.74 -21.62
C GLY A 32 13.00 -4.98 -22.67
N ASP A 33 11.77 -4.57 -22.38
CA ASP A 33 10.63 -4.61 -23.32
C ASP A 33 10.62 -3.43 -24.32
N GLY A 34 11.60 -2.51 -24.21
CA GLY A 34 11.73 -1.34 -25.07
C GLY A 34 11.06 -0.08 -24.53
N THR A 35 10.38 -0.14 -23.37
CA THR A 35 9.82 1.04 -22.70
C THR A 35 10.95 1.94 -22.20
N LYS A 36 10.76 3.27 -22.28
CA LYS A 36 11.80 4.27 -22.00
C LYS A 36 11.27 5.40 -21.12
N PRO A 37 10.89 5.15 -19.86
CA PRO A 37 10.56 6.21 -18.92
C PRO A 37 11.72 7.19 -18.72
N VAL A 38 11.41 8.48 -18.80
CA VAL A 38 12.33 9.57 -18.47
C VAL A 38 12.39 9.74 -16.96
N PHE A 39 13.57 10.01 -16.41
CA PHE A 39 13.67 10.34 -14.98
C PHE A 39 13.05 11.70 -14.69
N LEU A 40 12.37 11.77 -13.55
CA LEU A 40 11.75 13.00 -13.06
C LEU A 40 12.81 14.08 -12.81
N SER A 41 12.44 15.32 -13.08
CA SER A 41 13.19 16.49 -12.61
C SER A 41 13.03 16.67 -11.10
N VAL A 42 13.92 17.48 -10.51
CA VAL A 42 13.88 17.80 -9.07
C VAL A 42 12.55 18.44 -8.68
N SER A 43 12.00 19.32 -9.52
CA SER A 43 10.73 20.00 -9.26
C SER A 43 9.55 19.02 -9.23
N GLU A 44 9.51 18.06 -10.16
CA GLU A 44 8.45 17.04 -10.20
C GLU A 44 8.51 16.09 -9.02
N TYR A 45 9.73 15.71 -8.61
CA TYR A 45 9.95 14.89 -7.43
C TYR A 45 9.42 15.57 -6.15
N LEU A 46 9.71 16.85 -5.97
CA LEU A 46 9.27 17.62 -4.79
C LEU A 46 7.78 17.99 -4.83
N ALA A 47 7.19 18.13 -6.01
CA ALA A 47 5.76 18.41 -6.15
C ALA A 47 4.88 17.25 -5.65
N GLY A 48 5.38 16.00 -5.72
CA GLY A 48 4.65 14.81 -5.30
C GLY A 48 4.67 14.51 -3.80
N SER A 49 5.61 15.07 -3.03
CA SER A 49 5.78 14.74 -1.60
C SER A 49 4.84 15.50 -0.64
N GLY A 50 3.73 16.05 -1.15
CA GLY A 50 2.85 16.98 -0.42
C GLY A 50 1.43 16.48 -0.11
N GLN A 51 1.09 15.21 -0.36
CA GLN A 51 -0.28 14.71 -0.15
C GLN A 51 -0.31 13.48 0.76
N ASP A 52 -0.15 13.70 2.06
CA ASP A 52 -0.66 12.79 3.08
C ASP A 52 -2.02 13.33 3.55
N SER A 53 -3.09 12.85 2.93
CA SER A 53 -4.45 13.05 3.45
C SER A 53 -5.01 11.71 3.89
N ASP A 54 -4.89 11.47 5.20
CA ASP A 54 -5.73 10.63 6.06
C ASP A 54 -6.91 9.95 5.35
N VAL A 55 -6.69 8.78 4.75
CA VAL A 55 -7.78 7.86 4.46
C VAL A 55 -8.07 7.08 5.74
N ALA A 56 -8.79 7.74 6.65
CA ALA A 56 -9.39 7.10 7.81
C ALA A 56 -10.43 6.07 7.33
N VAL A 57 -9.98 4.82 7.09
CA VAL A 57 -10.88 3.69 6.82
C VAL A 57 -11.65 3.41 8.11
N LYS A 58 -12.82 4.04 8.24
CA LYS A 58 -13.77 3.80 9.33
C LYS A 58 -14.39 2.42 9.15
N LYS A 59 -13.69 1.36 9.56
CA LYS A 59 -14.23 -0.01 9.64
C LYS A 59 -15.37 -0.04 10.65
N ARG A 60 -16.59 0.15 10.17
CA ARG A 60 -17.83 -0.01 10.93
C ARG A 60 -18.02 -1.50 11.25
N ARG A 61 -17.38 -1.99 12.32
CA ARG A 61 -17.60 -3.33 12.87
C ARG A 61 -19.03 -3.42 13.38
N LYS A 62 -19.95 -3.95 12.56
CA LYS A 62 -21.29 -4.33 12.99
C LYS A 62 -21.17 -5.54 13.90
N ARG A 63 -21.22 -5.32 15.22
CA ARG A 63 -21.27 -6.39 16.23
C ARG A 63 -22.54 -7.20 15.99
N ARG A 64 -22.37 -8.39 15.42
CA ARG A 64 -23.41 -9.41 15.35
C ARG A 64 -23.44 -10.07 16.74
N THR A 65 -24.37 -9.65 17.59
CA THR A 65 -24.67 -10.37 18.82
C THR A 65 -25.23 -11.74 18.43
N ARG A 66 -24.46 -12.81 18.62
CA ARG A 66 -25.02 -14.16 18.66
C ARG A 66 -25.96 -14.19 19.85
N ALA A 67 -27.26 -14.34 19.60
CA ALA A 67 -28.19 -14.76 20.63
C ALA A 67 -27.70 -16.14 21.11
N LEU A 68 -27.20 -16.19 22.35
CA LEU A 68 -27.09 -17.44 23.09
C LEU A 68 -28.51 -17.77 23.54
N ASN A 69 -29.02 -18.90 23.04
CA ASN A 69 -30.34 -19.41 23.39
C ASN A 69 -30.47 -19.53 24.92
N PRO A 70 -31.64 -19.22 25.50
CA PRO A 70 -31.82 -19.05 26.94
C PRO A 70 -32.04 -20.36 27.70
N TRP A 71 -31.60 -21.50 27.17
CA TRP A 71 -31.68 -22.78 27.88
C TRP A 71 -30.48 -22.95 28.79
N SER A 72 -30.40 -22.08 29.81
CA SER A 72 -29.73 -22.42 31.04
C SER A 72 -30.78 -23.02 31.96
N SER A 73 -30.61 -24.32 32.20
CA SER A 73 -31.29 -25.12 33.20
C SER A 73 -31.28 -24.40 34.54
N ASP A 74 -32.45 -24.13 35.12
CA ASP A 74 -32.72 -24.17 36.56
C ASP A 74 -34.17 -23.77 36.84
N MET A 75 -34.80 -24.45 37.81
CA MET A 75 -36.16 -24.28 38.37
C MET A 75 -37.28 -25.19 37.81
N LEU A 76 -37.26 -26.47 38.25
CA LEU A 76 -38.28 -27.21 39.06
C LEU A 76 -39.76 -26.70 39.06
N PRO A 77 -40.76 -27.46 39.61
CA PRO A 77 -41.11 -28.89 39.58
C PRO A 77 -42.67 -29.14 39.43
N TRP A 78 -43.11 -30.41 39.26
CA TRP A 78 -44.51 -30.94 39.36
C TRP A 78 -45.69 -30.21 38.68
N LEU A 79 -46.21 -30.81 37.59
CA LEU A 79 -47.62 -31.16 37.36
C LEU A 79 -47.79 -31.92 36.04
#